data_AF-A0ABD4QZ16-F1
#
_entry.id   AF-A0ABD4QZ16-F1
#
_cell.length_a   1.000
_cell.length_b   1.000
_cell.length_c   1.000
_cell.angle_alpha   90.00
_cell.angle_beta   90.00
_cell.angle_gamma   90.00
#
_symmetry.space_group_name_H-M   'P 1'
#
loop_
_entity.id
_entity.type
_entity.pdbx_description
1 polymer ?
#
loop_
_entity_poly.entity_id
_entity_poly.type
_entity_poly.pdbx_seq_one_letter_code
_entity_poly.pdbx_strand_id
1 'polypeptide(L)'
;MDHLPSSDLIGYVIELEKFESTTLLDQVIEKAKLAGFVNNSNSVENLSKLNWIRKVTQLAENSFNLQATVDGELLELNMSTFKQLRQERDNQVNEVLELLARHVIDAIPPYKG
;
A
#
# COMPACT_ATOMS: atom_id res chain seq x y z
N MET A 1 35.16 4.56 -4.90
CA MET A 1 33.89 5.13 -4.40
C MET A 1 33.18 5.68 -5.60
N ASP A 2 32.10 5.03 -6.02
CA ASP A 2 31.33 5.49 -7.17
C ASP A 2 30.79 6.88 -6.89
N HIS A 3 31.04 7.80 -7.81
CA HIS A 3 30.62 9.20 -7.70
C HIS A 3 29.11 9.24 -7.89
N LEU A 4 28.33 9.31 -6.81
CA LEU A 4 26.88 9.50 -6.91
C LEU A 4 26.62 10.93 -7.40
N PRO A 5 25.90 11.13 -8.51
CA PRO A 5 25.51 12.46 -8.96
C PRO A 5 24.66 13.17 -7.89
N SER A 6 24.87 14.47 -7.69
CA SER A 6 24.06 15.27 -6.75
C SER A 6 22.56 15.24 -7.10
N SER A 7 22.21 15.06 -8.39
CA SER A 7 20.83 14.86 -8.85
C SER A 7 20.18 13.63 -8.22
N ASP A 8 20.94 12.56 -8.05
CA ASP A 8 20.42 11.27 -7.58
C ASP A 8 20.22 11.31 -6.06
N LEU A 9 21.07 12.04 -5.35
CA LEU A 9 20.88 12.34 -3.92
C LEU A 9 19.63 13.18 -3.68
N ILE A 10 19.41 14.22 -4.49
CA ILE A 10 18.21 15.07 -4.38
C ILE A 10 16.95 14.24 -4.68
N GLY A 11 16.97 13.43 -5.73
CA GLY A 11 15.87 12.53 -6.06
C GLY A 11 15.54 11.57 -4.92
N TYR A 12 16.56 10.99 -4.29
CA TYR A 12 16.41 10.08 -3.17
C TYR A 12 15.78 10.75 -1.92
N VAL A 13 16.21 11.97 -1.58
CA VAL A 13 15.60 12.72 -0.47
C VAL A 13 14.12 12.97 -0.73
N ILE A 14 13.75 13.38 -1.94
CA ILE A 14 12.34 13.60 -2.32
C ILE A 14 11.53 12.30 -2.19
N GLU A 15 12.09 11.17 -2.63
CA GLU A 15 11.41 9.88 -2.51
C GLU A 15 11.22 9.45 -1.06
N LEU A 16 12.23 9.65 -0.20
CA LEU A 16 12.14 9.42 1.24
C LEU A 16 11.05 10.28 1.88
N GLU A 17 11.04 11.59 1.61
CA GLU A 17 10.02 12.51 2.12
C GLU A 17 8.61 12.07 1.69
N LYS A 18 8.44 11.64 0.44
CA LYS A 18 7.17 11.11 -0.06
C LYS A 18 6.78 9.80 0.65
N PHE A 19 7.75 8.93 0.87
CA PHE A 19 7.55 7.64 1.52
C PHE A 19 7.15 7.80 2.99
N GLU A 20 7.71 8.78 3.70
CA GLU A 20 7.37 9.10 5.10
C GLU A 20 6.03 9.86 5.21
N SER A 21 5.69 10.68 4.22
CA SER A 21 4.44 11.46 4.20
C SER A 21 3.22 10.70 3.70
N THR A 22 3.37 9.43 3.30
CA THR A 22 2.25 8.59 2.84
C THR A 22 2.13 7.32 3.65
N THR A 23 0.92 7.00 4.07
CA THR A 23 0.63 5.73 4.75
C THR A 23 0.31 4.62 3.74
N LEU A 24 0.35 3.36 4.19
CA LEU A 24 -0.15 2.24 3.39
C LEU A 24 -1.60 2.47 2.96
N LEU A 25 -2.44 2.98 3.88
CA LEU A 25 -3.84 3.31 3.60
C LEU A 25 -4.00 4.35 2.50
N ASP A 26 -3.24 5.43 2.54
CA ASP A 26 -3.32 6.48 1.51
C ASP A 26 -3.02 5.91 0.13
N GLN A 27 -1.98 5.07 0.03
CA GLN A 27 -1.59 4.45 -1.23
C GLN A 27 -2.63 3.44 -1.74
N VAL A 28 -3.22 2.64 -0.86
CA VAL A 28 -4.33 1.73 -1.23
C VAL A 28 -5.55 2.52 -1.71
N ILE A 29 -5.92 3.60 -1.02
CA ILE A 29 -7.03 4.47 -1.43
C ILE A 29 -6.77 5.09 -2.79
N GLU A 30 -5.57 5.64 -3.02
CA GLU A 30 -5.23 6.25 -4.31
C GLU A 30 -5.27 5.23 -5.45
N LYS A 31 -4.71 4.03 -5.27
CA LYS A 31 -4.80 2.98 -6.30
C LYS A 31 -6.25 2.50 -6.52
N ALA A 32 -7.05 2.39 -5.46
CA ALA A 32 -8.47 2.05 -5.57
C ALA A 32 -9.28 3.14 -6.31
N LYS A 33 -8.92 4.42 -6.14
CA LYS A 33 -9.49 5.53 -6.95
C LYS A 33 -9.09 5.42 -8.42
N LEU A 34 -7.81 5.16 -8.70
CA LEU A 34 -7.30 4.99 -10.06
C LEU A 34 -7.98 3.82 -10.79
N ALA A 35 -8.29 2.74 -10.07
CA ALA A 35 -9.04 1.60 -10.60
C ALA A 35 -10.55 1.86 -10.77
N GLY A 36 -11.06 3.01 -10.31
CA GLY A 36 -12.49 3.35 -10.35
C GLY A 36 -13.35 2.61 -9.32
N PHE A 37 -12.74 1.90 -8.38
CA PHE A 37 -13.47 1.18 -7.33
C PHE A 37 -14.12 2.16 -6.33
N VAL A 38 -13.40 3.22 -5.99
CA VAL A 38 -13.88 4.37 -5.19
C VAL A 38 -13.71 5.66 -5.97
N ASN A 39 -14.43 6.70 -5.57
CA ASN A 39 -14.35 8.03 -6.15
C ASN A 39 -14.39 9.11 -5.05
N ASN A 40 -14.46 10.39 -5.44
CA ASN A 40 -14.49 11.51 -4.51
C ASN A 40 -15.90 11.90 -4.04
N SER A 41 -16.93 11.08 -4.32
CA SER A 41 -18.31 11.38 -3.90
C SER A 41 -18.54 11.02 -2.43
N ASN A 42 -19.40 11.78 -1.76
CA ASN A 42 -19.88 11.45 -0.40
C ASN A 42 -21.13 10.56 -0.42
N SER A 43 -21.27 9.72 -1.45
CA SER A 43 -22.36 8.75 -1.50
C SER A 43 -22.20 7.68 -0.43
N VAL A 44 -23.32 7.16 0.08
CA VAL A 44 -23.32 6.10 1.09
C VAL A 44 -22.53 4.87 0.60
N GLU A 45 -22.67 4.53 -0.68
CA GLU A 45 -21.94 3.42 -1.30
C GLU A 45 -20.42 3.67 -1.30
N ASN A 46 -19.97 4.85 -1.72
CA ASN A 46 -18.54 5.17 -1.75
C ASN A 46 -17.94 5.23 -0.34
N LEU A 47 -18.66 5.80 0.63
CA LEU A 47 -18.25 5.81 2.04
C LEU A 47 -18.14 4.39 2.61
N SER A 48 -19.07 3.50 2.24
CA SER A 48 -19.01 2.08 2.63
C SER A 48 -17.76 1.40 2.08
N LYS A 49 -17.46 1.58 0.78
CA LYS A 49 -16.24 1.03 0.14
C LYS A 49 -14.97 1.58 0.80
N LEU A 50 -14.89 2.89 1.09
CA LEU A 50 -13.77 3.50 1.78
C LEU A 50 -13.58 2.96 3.21
N ASN A 51 -14.68 2.77 3.96
CA ASN A 51 -14.64 2.18 5.29
C ASN A 51 -14.13 0.74 5.25
N TRP A 52 -14.52 -0.01 4.23
CA TRP A 52 -14.07 -1.37 4.04
C TRP A 52 -12.58 -1.43 3.67
N ILE A 53 -12.11 -0.59 2.74
CA ILE A 53 -10.68 -0.42 2.46
C ILE A 53 -9.92 -0.14 3.76
N ARG A 54 -10.36 0.85 4.55
CA ARG A 54 -9.72 1.18 5.84
C ARG A 54 -9.62 -0.01 6.77
N LYS A 55 -10.69 -0.79 6.89
CA LYS A 55 -10.72 -1.96 7.78
C LYS A 55 -9.79 -3.07 7.30
N VAL A 56 -9.81 -3.39 6.01
CA VAL A 56 -8.95 -4.44 5.44
C VAL A 56 -7.48 -4.02 5.52
N THR A 57 -7.16 -2.78 5.15
CA THR A 57 -5.79 -2.27 5.27
C THR A 57 -5.29 -2.31 6.71
N GLN A 58 -6.09 -1.91 7.71
CA GLN A 58 -5.67 -1.97 9.10
C GLN A 58 -5.37 -3.41 9.57
N LEU A 59 -6.20 -4.37 9.16
CA LEU A 59 -5.99 -5.77 9.51
C LEU A 59 -4.73 -6.34 8.83
N ALA A 60 -4.51 -6.00 7.56
CA ALA A 60 -3.32 -6.39 6.82
C ALA A 60 -2.05 -5.77 7.43
N GLU A 61 -2.08 -4.47 7.75
CA GLU A 61 -0.96 -3.77 8.39
C GLU A 61 -0.61 -4.39 9.75
N ASN A 62 -1.61 -4.74 10.56
CA ASN A 62 -1.37 -5.48 11.81
C ASN A 62 -0.69 -6.83 11.55
N SER A 63 -1.10 -7.54 10.49
CA SER A 63 -0.48 -8.82 10.10
C SER A 63 0.97 -8.63 9.63
N PHE A 64 1.25 -7.60 8.83
CA PHE A 64 2.60 -7.27 8.37
C PHE A 64 3.52 -6.89 9.54
N ASN A 65 3.02 -6.09 10.49
CA ASN A 65 3.77 -5.72 11.68
C ASN A 65 4.10 -6.93 12.57
N LEU A 66 3.15 -7.87 12.70
CA LEU A 66 3.39 -9.13 13.40
C LEU A 66 4.47 -9.97 12.69
N GLN A 67 4.40 -10.07 11.36
CA GLN A 67 5.39 -10.78 10.57
C GLN A 67 6.79 -10.16 10.71
N ALA A 68 6.89 -8.83 10.59
CA ALA A 68 8.15 -8.10 10.76
C ALA A 68 8.75 -8.26 12.17
N THR A 69 7.90 -8.36 13.20
CA THR A 69 8.35 -8.62 14.58
C THR A 69 8.95 -10.03 14.73
N VAL A 70 8.43 -11.01 13.99
CA VAL A 70 8.93 -12.39 13.99
C VAL A 70 10.23 -12.51 13.20
N ASP A 71 10.37 -11.79 12.09
CA ASP A 71 11.50 -11.92 11.17
C ASP A 71 12.80 -11.27 11.68
N GLY A 72 12.72 -10.39 12.69
CA GLY A 72 13.88 -9.88 13.41
C GLY A 72 14.61 -8.72 12.73
N GLU A 73 14.60 -7.58 13.43
CA GLU A 73 15.47 -6.39 13.34
C GLU A 73 15.41 -5.45 12.13
N LEU A 74 15.48 -4.16 12.46
CA LEU A 74 15.51 -3.01 11.55
C LEU A 74 16.82 -2.96 10.78
N LEU A 75 16.75 -3.14 9.47
CA LEU A 75 17.83 -2.83 8.55
C LEU A 75 18.23 -1.35 8.70
N GLU A 76 19.52 -1.06 8.85
CA GLU A 76 20.01 0.33 8.81
C GLU A 76 19.53 1.04 7.54
N LEU A 77 18.96 2.23 7.70
CA LEU A 77 18.41 3.00 6.61
C LEU A 77 19.55 3.53 5.71
N ASN A 78 19.79 2.82 4.62
CA ASN A 78 20.66 3.24 3.54
C ASN A 78 19.89 3.16 2.20
N MET A 79 20.51 3.60 1.10
CA MET A 79 19.85 3.68 -0.21
C MET A 79 19.30 2.33 -0.70
N SER A 80 20.01 1.23 -0.42
CA SER A 80 19.58 -0.12 -0.81
C SER A 80 18.42 -0.61 0.07
N THR A 81 18.50 -0.41 1.39
CA THR A 81 17.44 -0.73 2.34
C THR A 81 16.17 0.06 2.03
N PHE A 82 16.28 1.35 1.73
CA PHE A 82 15.12 2.16 1.36
C PHE A 82 14.42 1.65 0.10
N LYS A 83 15.20 1.26 -0.91
CA LYS A 83 14.63 0.67 -2.13
C LYS A 83 13.87 -0.62 -1.82
N GLN A 84 14.38 -1.45 -0.92
CA GLN A 84 13.69 -2.66 -0.44
C GLN A 84 12.40 -2.30 0.30
N LEU A 85 12.45 -1.34 1.24
CA LEU A 85 11.28 -0.87 1.98
C LEU A 85 10.19 -0.29 1.06
N ARG A 86 10.58 0.40 -0.01
CA ARG A 86 9.66 0.90 -1.04
C ARG A 86 9.00 -0.25 -1.81
N GLN A 87 9.79 -1.22 -2.25
CA GLN A 87 9.26 -2.38 -2.94
C GLN A 87 8.31 -3.18 -2.04
N GLU A 88 8.67 -3.34 -0.78
CA GLU A 88 7.85 -4.00 0.24
C GLU A 88 6.51 -3.28 0.40
N ARG A 89 6.52 -1.95 0.51
CA ARG A 89 5.26 -1.19 0.56
C ARG A 89 4.41 -1.37 -0.69
N ASP A 90 5.02 -1.33 -1.87
CA ASP A 90 4.28 -1.55 -3.12
C ASP A 90 3.66 -2.97 -3.16
N ASN A 91 4.36 -3.98 -2.66
CA ASN A 91 3.84 -5.34 -2.52
C ASN A 91 2.65 -5.38 -1.54
N GLN A 92 2.80 -4.79 -0.35
CA GLN A 92 1.74 -4.71 0.65
C GLN A 92 0.48 -4.02 0.11
N VAL A 93 0.63 -2.94 -0.66
CA VAL A 93 -0.49 -2.29 -1.34
C VAL A 93 -1.19 -3.25 -2.29
N ASN A 94 -0.42 -4.00 -3.09
CA ASN A 94 -0.99 -4.95 -4.06
C ASN A 94 -1.70 -6.11 -3.36
N GLU A 95 -1.13 -6.65 -2.28
CA GLU A 95 -1.77 -7.72 -1.49
C GLU A 95 -3.10 -7.26 -0.89
N VAL A 96 -3.15 -6.05 -0.33
CA VAL A 96 -4.41 -5.48 0.16
C VAL A 96 -5.44 -5.33 -0.96
N LEU A 97 -5.03 -4.83 -2.13
CA LEU A 97 -5.92 -4.72 -3.29
C LEU A 97 -6.41 -6.09 -3.78
N GLU A 98 -5.57 -7.12 -3.75
CA GLU A 98 -5.95 -8.48 -4.11
C GLU A 98 -6.98 -9.06 -3.13
N LEU A 99 -6.78 -8.85 -1.82
CA LEU A 99 -7.75 -9.24 -0.80
C LEU A 99 -9.12 -8.57 -1.02
N LEU A 100 -9.11 -7.28 -1.37
CA LEU A 100 -10.33 -6.55 -1.71
C LEU A 100 -10.97 -7.10 -2.99
N ALA A 101 -10.18 -7.34 -4.05
CA ALA A 101 -10.70 -7.88 -5.31
C ALA A 101 -11.30 -9.28 -5.14
N ARG A 102 -10.64 -10.15 -4.37
CA ARG A 102 -11.08 -11.52 -4.11
C ARG A 102 -12.45 -11.55 -3.43
N HIS A 103 -12.66 -10.70 -2.43
CA HIS A 103 -13.97 -10.62 -1.77
C HIS A 103 -15.08 -10.14 -2.71
N VAL A 104 -14.78 -9.24 -3.67
CA VAL A 104 -15.75 -8.86 -4.70
C VAL A 104 -16.10 -10.06 -5.58
N ILE A 105 -15.10 -10.84 -6.01
CA ILE A 105 -15.29 -12.04 -6.84
C ILE A 105 -16.10 -13.10 -6.09
N ASP A 106 -15.76 -13.37 -4.83
CA ASP A 106 -16.42 -14.37 -3.98
C ASP A 106 -17.88 -14.00 -3.66
N ALA A 107 -18.21 -12.71 -3.70
CA ALA A 107 -19.57 -12.22 -3.50
C ALA A 107 -20.46 -12.35 -4.76
N ILE A 108 -19.88 -12.67 -5.93
CA ILE A 108 -20.65 -12.87 -7.16
C ILE A 108 -21.40 -14.20 -7.06
N PRO A 109 -22.75 -14.20 -7.10
CA PRO A 109 -23.49 -15.45 -7.08
C PRO A 109 -23.14 -16.29 -8.32
N PRO A 110 -22.99 -17.62 -8.19
CA PRO A 110 -22.70 -18.46 -9.34
C PRO A 110 -23.84 -18.31 -10.35
N TYR A 111 -23.50 -17.89 -11.57
CA TYR A 111 -24.48 -17.79 -12.66
C TYR A 111 -25.08 -19.17 -12.89
N LYS A 112 -26.36 -19.35 -12.56
CA LYS A 112 -27.13 -20.52 -12.99
C LYS A 112 -27.45 -20.32 -14.47
N GLY A 113 -26.68 -20.97 -15.34
CA GLY A 113 -27.10 -21.28 -16.70
C GLY A 113 -28.24 -22.28 -16.71
#